data_AF-A0AA96FJ32-F1
#
_entry.id   AF-A0AA96FJ32-F1
#
_cell.length_a   1.000
_cell.length_b   1.000
_cell.length_c   1.000
_cell.angle_alpha   90.00
_cell.angle_beta   90.00
_cell.angle_gamma   90.00
#
_symmetry.space_group_name_H-M   'P 1'
#
loop_
_entity.id
_entity.type
_entity.pdbx_description
1 polymer ?
#
loop_
_entity_poly.entity_id
_entity_poly.type
_entity_poly.pdbx_seq_one_letter_code
_entity_poly.pdbx_strand_id
1 'polypeptide(L)'
;MYTASFAALPVLADIAIGRKPGGRWPALKLAGRIVVEEQQLHEPGYVQARYPAAINELHQLTQNVVMARPFEGDVDDFLYWLEHLLAFEGVPVWRHSLRREEHAVVCPSCALSLEIDLSSKPPGTRRRDPNARFRVAGREGPILTEVRPAAPADLPPLASRLHGVAIRAGQPAVAEHLTHLFGCATCPACASDFPVPDQVAASQA
;
A
#
# COMPACT_ATOMS: atom_id res chain seq x y z
N MET A 1 6.27 -3.87 -18.29
CA MET A 1 5.16 -3.40 -19.16
C MET A 1 5.75 -2.59 -20.30
N TYR A 2 5.10 -2.58 -21.47
CA TYR A 2 5.52 -1.74 -22.60
C TYR A 2 5.20 -0.27 -22.29
N THR A 3 6.11 0.64 -22.63
CA THR A 3 5.96 2.11 -22.58
C THR A 3 4.69 2.67 -23.25
N ALA A 4 3.92 1.84 -23.95
CA ALA A 4 2.64 2.17 -24.56
C ALA A 4 1.45 2.24 -23.58
N SER A 5 1.54 1.64 -22.39
CA SER A 5 0.36 1.49 -21.50
C SER A 5 -0.10 2.81 -20.86
N PHE A 6 0.80 3.74 -20.56
CA PHE A 6 0.44 4.98 -19.85
C PHE A 6 0.00 6.14 -20.75
N ALA A 7 0.29 6.07 -22.05
CA ALA A 7 -0.30 6.98 -23.03
C ALA A 7 -1.84 6.88 -23.07
N ALA A 8 -2.43 5.80 -22.55
CA ALA A 8 -3.87 5.62 -22.41
C ALA A 8 -4.49 6.44 -21.25
N LEU A 9 -3.70 6.99 -20.32
CA LEU A 9 -4.23 7.67 -19.12
C LEU A 9 -5.24 8.78 -19.44
N PRO A 10 -5.01 9.69 -20.42
CA PRO A 10 -6.01 10.68 -20.78
C PRO A 10 -7.32 10.08 -21.28
N VAL A 11 -7.25 9.00 -22.07
CA VAL A 11 -8.46 8.32 -22.58
C VAL A 11 -9.20 7.63 -21.45
N LEU A 12 -8.49 7.01 -20.51
CA LEU A 12 -9.10 6.39 -19.33
C LEU A 12 -9.76 7.42 -18.41
N ALA A 13 -9.15 8.60 -18.24
CA ALA A 13 -9.76 9.71 -17.52
C ALA A 13 -11.06 10.16 -18.20
N ASP A 14 -11.05 10.37 -19.52
CA ASP A 14 -12.25 10.71 -20.31
C ASP A 14 -13.38 9.67 -20.16
N ILE A 15 -13.05 8.37 -20.13
CA ILE A 15 -14.04 7.31 -19.90
C ILE A 15 -14.56 7.38 -18.46
N ALA A 16 -13.66 7.56 -17.48
CA ALA A 16 -14.01 7.56 -16.06
C ALA A 16 -14.94 8.74 -15.67
N ILE A 17 -14.80 9.89 -16.33
CA ILE A 17 -15.68 11.06 -16.14
C ILE A 17 -16.90 11.07 -17.09
N GLY A 18 -17.01 10.10 -18.01
CA GLY A 18 -18.15 9.97 -18.92
C GLY A 18 -18.08 10.82 -20.20
N ARG A 19 -16.92 11.39 -20.56
CA ARG A 19 -16.70 12.06 -21.85
C ARG A 19 -16.54 11.09 -23.02
N LYS A 20 -16.16 9.84 -22.76
CA LYS A 20 -16.02 8.77 -23.77
C LYS A 20 -16.80 7.51 -23.37
N PRO A 21 -17.26 6.71 -24.36
CA PRO A 21 -17.95 5.46 -24.07
C PRO A 21 -17.03 4.47 -23.34
N GLY A 22 -17.60 3.75 -22.39
CA GLY A 22 -16.89 2.74 -21.61
C GLY A 22 -17.39 2.67 -20.16
N GLY A 23 -16.91 1.68 -19.42
CA GLY A 23 -17.23 1.55 -18.00
C GLY A 23 -16.38 2.48 -17.15
N ARG A 24 -17.02 3.38 -16.38
CA ARG A 24 -16.35 4.28 -15.44
C ARG A 24 -15.42 3.54 -14.46
N TRP A 25 -15.94 2.49 -13.81
CA TRP A 25 -15.19 1.73 -12.81
C TRP A 25 -14.02 0.92 -13.41
N PRO A 26 -14.20 0.15 -14.50
CA PRO A 26 -13.08 -0.48 -15.19
C PRO A 26 -11.98 0.50 -15.61
N ALA A 27 -12.34 1.67 -16.15
CA ALA A 27 -11.38 2.67 -16.60
C ALA A 27 -10.54 3.22 -15.44
N LEU A 28 -11.20 3.58 -14.33
CA LEU A 28 -10.52 4.08 -13.14
C LEU A 28 -9.59 3.02 -12.52
N LYS A 29 -10.03 1.75 -12.43
CA LYS A 29 -9.19 0.64 -11.93
C LYS A 29 -7.98 0.40 -12.83
N LEU A 30 -8.17 0.40 -14.15
CA LEU A 30 -7.07 0.20 -15.09
C LEU A 30 -6.06 1.36 -15.03
N ALA A 31 -6.54 2.60 -14.94
CA ALA A 31 -5.68 3.77 -14.82
C ALA A 31 -4.82 3.70 -13.55
N GLY A 32 -5.42 3.38 -12.40
CA GLY A 32 -4.68 3.21 -11.15
C GLY A 32 -3.58 2.15 -11.26
N ARG A 33 -3.89 0.97 -11.82
CA ARG A 33 -2.89 -0.09 -12.05
C ARG A 33 -1.74 0.36 -12.94
N ILE A 34 -2.04 1.07 -14.02
CA ILE A 34 -1.00 1.61 -14.93
C ILE A 34 -0.08 2.55 -14.16
N VAL A 35 -0.62 3.48 -13.36
CA VAL A 35 0.21 4.42 -12.59
C VAL A 35 1.08 3.69 -11.56
N VAL A 36 0.52 2.72 -10.84
CA VAL A 36 1.26 1.91 -9.86
C VAL A 36 2.45 1.18 -10.49
N GLU A 37 2.25 0.56 -11.66
CA GLU A 37 3.29 -0.19 -12.37
C GLU A 37 4.35 0.74 -12.98
N GLU A 38 3.94 1.83 -13.61
CA GLU A 38 4.88 2.78 -14.25
C GLU A 38 5.77 3.50 -13.23
N GLN A 39 5.22 3.82 -12.06
CA GLN A 39 6.02 4.42 -10.99
C GLN A 39 7.02 3.43 -10.36
N GLN A 40 6.99 2.14 -10.68
CA GLN A 40 8.08 1.21 -10.33
C GLN A 40 9.24 1.28 -11.33
N LEU A 41 9.00 1.82 -12.53
CA LEU A 41 10.00 1.92 -13.60
C LEU A 41 10.65 3.30 -13.68
N HIS A 42 10.07 4.28 -12.99
CA HIS A 42 10.44 5.69 -13.07
C HIS A 42 10.49 6.33 -11.68
N GLU A 43 11.19 7.47 -11.60
CA GLU A 43 11.22 8.29 -10.39
C GLU A 43 9.80 8.65 -9.90
N PRO A 44 9.59 8.73 -8.56
CA PRO A 44 8.32 9.18 -8.00
C PRO A 44 7.86 10.52 -8.62
N GLY A 45 6.59 10.60 -9.03
CA GLY A 45 6.03 11.80 -9.64
C GLY A 45 6.18 11.90 -11.16
N TYR A 46 6.89 10.98 -11.83
CA TYR A 46 7.07 11.02 -13.29
C TYR A 46 5.74 11.09 -14.06
N VAL A 47 4.79 10.23 -13.71
CA VAL A 47 3.48 10.16 -14.40
C VAL A 47 2.64 11.43 -14.13
N GLN A 48 2.70 11.95 -12.91
CA GLN A 48 2.04 13.19 -12.47
C GLN A 48 2.50 14.38 -13.31
N ALA A 49 3.81 14.52 -13.52
CA ALA A 49 4.38 15.58 -14.32
C ALA A 49 4.01 15.46 -15.81
N ARG A 50 3.88 14.23 -16.31
CA ARG A 50 3.61 13.96 -17.73
C ARG A 50 2.14 14.16 -18.13
N TYR A 51 1.19 13.84 -17.24
CA TYR A 51 -0.26 13.92 -17.48
C TYR A 51 -1.03 14.58 -16.33
N PRO A 52 -0.73 15.83 -15.95
CA PRO A 52 -1.26 16.45 -14.73
C PRO A 52 -2.79 16.55 -14.74
N ALA A 53 -3.40 16.89 -15.88
CA ALA A 53 -4.86 17.01 -15.99
C ALA A 53 -5.57 15.66 -15.78
N ALA A 54 -5.12 14.61 -16.49
CA ALA A 54 -5.71 13.28 -16.38
C ALA A 54 -5.52 12.71 -14.97
N ILE A 55 -4.33 12.88 -14.37
CA ILE A 55 -4.05 12.43 -13.01
C ILE A 55 -4.94 13.16 -11.99
N ASN A 56 -5.14 14.47 -12.14
CA ASN A 56 -6.04 15.21 -11.25
C ASN A 56 -7.50 14.74 -11.37
N GLU A 57 -8.01 14.49 -12.58
CA GLU A 57 -9.37 13.95 -12.77
C GLU A 57 -9.51 12.56 -12.12
N LEU A 58 -8.54 11.67 -12.34
CA LEU A 58 -8.54 10.32 -11.76
C LEU A 58 -8.40 10.37 -10.23
N HIS A 59 -7.53 11.23 -9.70
CA HIS A 59 -7.35 11.47 -8.26
C HIS A 59 -8.66 11.88 -7.60
N GLN A 60 -9.34 12.89 -8.15
CA GLN A 60 -10.62 13.36 -7.61
C GLN A 60 -11.70 12.27 -7.63
N LEU A 61 -11.76 11.50 -8.72
CA LEU A 61 -12.69 10.37 -8.80
C LEU A 61 -12.40 9.30 -7.75
N THR A 62 -11.14 8.90 -7.58
CA THR A 62 -10.76 7.91 -6.56
C THR A 62 -10.94 8.45 -5.15
N GLN A 63 -10.68 9.73 -4.91
CA GLN A 63 -10.95 10.36 -3.62
C GLN A 63 -12.44 10.28 -3.27
N ASN A 64 -13.33 10.53 -4.23
CA ASN A 64 -14.77 10.39 -4.02
C ASN A 64 -15.19 8.95 -3.69
N VAL A 65 -14.50 7.95 -4.24
CA VAL A 65 -14.74 6.52 -3.94
C VAL A 65 -14.40 6.22 -2.49
N VAL A 66 -13.18 6.53 -2.06
CA VAL A 66 -12.72 6.17 -0.70
C VAL A 66 -13.39 7.02 0.39
N MET A 67 -13.96 8.17 0.03
CA MET A 67 -14.70 9.05 0.93
C MET A 67 -16.21 8.78 0.93
N ALA A 68 -16.71 7.87 0.09
CA ALA A 68 -18.12 7.48 0.07
C ALA A 68 -18.53 6.89 1.44
N ARG A 69 -19.78 7.13 1.84
CA ARG A 69 -20.31 6.69 3.14
C ARG A 69 -21.65 5.98 2.98
N PRO A 70 -21.74 4.68 3.33
CA PRO A 70 -20.60 3.78 3.57
C PRO A 70 -19.77 3.58 2.29
N PHE A 71 -18.52 3.14 2.43
CA PHE A 71 -17.80 2.59 1.29
C PHE A 71 -18.43 1.25 0.90
N GLU A 72 -18.66 1.05 -0.40
CA GLU A 72 -19.20 -0.18 -0.96
C GLU A 72 -18.04 -1.09 -1.42
N GLY A 73 -17.74 -2.10 -0.62
CA GLY A 73 -16.68 -3.08 -0.88
C GLY A 73 -16.11 -3.66 0.40
N ASP A 74 -15.23 -4.65 0.26
CA ASP A 74 -14.53 -5.26 1.40
C ASP A 74 -13.23 -4.50 1.76
N VAL A 75 -12.47 -5.07 2.70
CA VAL A 75 -11.19 -4.53 3.17
C VAL A 75 -10.15 -4.46 2.05
N ASP A 76 -10.09 -5.49 1.19
CA ASP A 76 -9.14 -5.57 0.09
C ASP A 76 -9.46 -4.52 -0.98
N ASP A 77 -10.74 -4.38 -1.34
CA ASP A 77 -11.24 -3.35 -2.23
C ASP A 77 -10.88 -1.95 -1.72
N PHE A 78 -11.05 -1.70 -0.41
CA PHE A 78 -10.75 -0.40 0.17
C PHE A 78 -9.24 -0.08 0.14
N LEU A 79 -8.40 -1.04 0.56
CA LEU A 79 -6.94 -0.89 0.48
C LEU A 79 -6.47 -0.70 -0.96
N TYR A 80 -7.07 -1.42 -1.90
CA TYR A 80 -6.79 -1.28 -3.33
C TYR A 80 -7.08 0.14 -3.84
N TRP A 81 -8.20 0.76 -3.42
CA TRP A 81 -8.49 2.15 -3.77
C TRP A 81 -7.59 3.16 -3.08
N LEU A 82 -7.18 2.92 -1.83
CA LEU A 82 -6.19 3.75 -1.14
C LEU A 82 -4.83 3.70 -1.86
N GLU A 83 -4.37 2.52 -2.28
CA GLU A 83 -3.13 2.36 -3.06
C GLU A 83 -3.18 3.18 -4.36
N HIS A 84 -4.30 3.12 -5.09
CA HIS A 84 -4.49 3.95 -6.28
C HIS A 84 -4.50 5.45 -5.98
N LEU A 85 -5.14 5.87 -4.88
CA LEU A 85 -5.15 7.27 -4.47
C LEU A 85 -3.71 7.77 -4.24
N LEU A 86 -2.92 6.99 -3.50
CA LEU A 86 -1.51 7.27 -3.24
C LEU A 86 -0.66 7.24 -4.53
N ALA A 87 -0.98 6.34 -5.46
CA ALA A 87 -0.33 6.28 -6.76
C ALA A 87 -0.55 7.58 -7.54
N PHE A 88 -1.78 8.10 -7.58
CA PHE A 88 -2.09 9.38 -8.23
C PHE A 88 -1.44 10.57 -7.53
N GLU A 89 -1.26 10.52 -6.21
CA GLU A 89 -0.53 11.53 -5.43
C GLU A 89 1.00 11.44 -5.58
N GLY A 90 1.51 10.37 -6.21
CA GLY A 90 2.95 10.17 -6.40
C GLY A 90 3.68 9.71 -5.13
N VAL A 91 2.96 9.21 -4.12
CA VAL A 91 3.55 8.73 -2.87
C VAL A 91 4.36 7.45 -3.13
N PRO A 92 5.66 7.41 -2.79
CA PRO A 92 6.48 6.21 -2.97
C PRO A 92 6.13 5.12 -1.95
N VAL A 93 6.53 3.87 -2.23
CA VAL A 93 6.40 2.68 -1.36
C VAL A 93 4.94 2.24 -1.13
N TRP A 94 4.12 3.11 -0.54
CA TRP A 94 2.77 2.79 -0.07
C TRP A 94 1.73 2.64 -1.17
N ARG A 95 1.99 3.19 -2.36
CA ARG A 95 1.15 3.00 -3.57
C ARG A 95 0.98 1.55 -4.02
N HIS A 96 1.75 0.59 -3.48
CA HIS A 96 1.64 -0.84 -3.80
C HIS A 96 1.96 -1.77 -2.62
N SER A 97 2.03 -1.20 -1.42
CA SER A 97 2.46 -1.92 -0.22
C SER A 97 1.44 -1.89 0.90
N LEU A 98 0.40 -1.04 0.84
CA LEU A 98 -0.60 -0.99 1.91
C LEU A 98 -1.35 -2.31 2.05
N ARG A 99 -1.63 -2.99 0.95
CA ARG A 99 -2.42 -4.23 0.92
C ARG A 99 -1.59 -5.50 1.09
N ARG A 100 -0.26 -5.38 1.08
CA ARG A 100 0.60 -6.53 1.31
C ARG A 100 0.44 -6.96 2.76
N GLU A 101 0.21 -8.24 2.95
CA GLU A 101 0.17 -8.82 4.29
C GLU A 101 1.58 -9.14 4.80
N GLU A 102 2.54 -9.31 3.90
CA GLU A 102 3.91 -9.65 4.22
C GLU A 102 4.88 -8.60 3.68
N HIS A 103 5.79 -8.14 4.54
CA HIS A 103 6.84 -7.20 4.18
C HIS A 103 8.22 -7.76 4.52
N ALA A 104 9.01 -8.02 3.48
CA ALA A 104 10.43 -8.31 3.65
C ALA A 104 11.16 -7.04 4.13
N VAL A 105 11.86 -7.17 5.26
CA VAL A 105 12.63 -6.08 5.87
C VAL A 105 13.99 -6.58 6.35
N VAL A 106 14.91 -5.67 6.62
CA VAL A 106 16.21 -5.97 7.24
C VAL A 106 16.25 -5.31 8.61
N CYS A 107 16.70 -6.04 9.63
CA CYS A 107 16.91 -5.44 10.94
C CYS A 107 18.04 -4.39 10.86
N PRO A 108 17.81 -3.12 11.26
CA PRO A 108 18.83 -2.08 11.17
C PRO A 108 20.03 -2.32 12.11
N SER A 109 19.84 -3.09 13.20
CA SER A 109 20.85 -3.30 14.23
C SER A 109 21.76 -4.51 13.96
N CYS A 110 21.21 -5.61 13.43
CA CYS A 110 21.97 -6.84 13.21
C CYS A 110 21.98 -7.33 11.75
N ALA A 111 21.41 -6.56 10.83
CA ALA A 111 21.30 -6.87 9.40
C ALA A 111 20.59 -8.20 9.07
N LEU A 112 19.86 -8.77 10.03
CA LEU A 112 19.11 -10.01 9.80
C LEU A 112 17.94 -9.76 8.85
N SER A 113 17.80 -10.63 7.85
CA SER A 113 16.64 -10.66 6.96
C SER A 113 15.41 -11.16 7.72
N LEU A 114 14.39 -10.32 7.76
CA LEU A 114 13.15 -10.54 8.48
C LEU A 114 11.95 -10.39 7.54
N GLU A 115 10.82 -10.87 8.02
CA GLU A 115 9.52 -10.67 7.38
C GLU A 115 8.53 -10.22 8.45
N ILE A 116 7.86 -9.11 8.18
CA ILE A 116 6.72 -8.62 8.94
C ILE A 116 5.49 -9.30 8.36
N ASP A 117 4.77 -10.05 9.19
CA ASP A 117 3.55 -10.77 8.84
C ASP A 117 2.38 -10.09 9.54
N LEU A 118 1.53 -9.44 8.75
CA LEU A 118 0.30 -8.77 9.18
C LEU A 118 -0.94 -9.66 8.95
N SER A 119 -0.80 -10.78 8.24
CA SER A 119 -1.89 -11.76 8.07
C SER A 119 -2.15 -12.55 9.35
N SER A 120 -1.10 -12.72 10.17
CA SER A 120 -1.17 -13.51 11.39
C SER A 120 -1.98 -12.83 12.49
N LYS A 121 -2.54 -13.65 13.39
CA LYS A 121 -3.25 -13.17 14.59
C LYS A 121 -2.61 -13.75 15.84
N PRO A 122 -1.81 -12.96 16.60
CA PRO A 122 -1.48 -11.55 16.39
C PRO A 122 -0.47 -11.31 15.23
N PRO A 123 -0.41 -10.08 14.67
CA PRO A 123 0.66 -9.67 13.74
C PRO A 123 2.05 -9.83 14.34
N GLY A 124 3.03 -10.18 13.51
CA GLY A 124 4.31 -10.66 14.00
C GLY A 124 5.49 -10.44 13.08
N THR A 125 6.68 -10.70 13.63
CA THR A 125 7.94 -10.68 12.91
C THR A 125 8.54 -12.08 12.94
N ARG A 126 8.98 -12.55 11.77
CA ARG A 126 9.65 -13.85 11.61
C ARG A 126 10.98 -13.69 10.88
N ARG A 127 11.86 -14.66 11.06
CA ARG A 127 13.11 -14.72 10.30
C ARG A 127 12.78 -15.10 8.86
N ARG A 128 13.31 -14.35 7.89
CA ARG A 128 13.11 -14.66 6.48
C ARG A 128 14.15 -15.67 6.01
N ASP A 129 13.71 -16.80 5.47
CA ASP A 129 14.59 -17.79 4.84
C ASP A 129 14.84 -17.39 3.36
N PRO A 130 16.09 -17.09 2.95
CA PRO A 130 16.42 -16.77 1.56
C PRO A 130 16.08 -17.90 0.56
N ASN A 131 16.01 -19.15 1.04
CA ASN A 131 15.76 -20.34 0.24
C ASN A 131 14.28 -20.76 0.19
N ALA A 132 13.37 -19.99 0.78
CA ALA A 132 11.92 -20.27 0.79
C ALA A 132 11.23 -20.21 -0.60
N ARG A 133 11.98 -20.10 -1.70
CA ARG A 133 11.46 -20.10 -3.09
C ARG A 133 10.73 -21.39 -3.46
N PHE A 134 10.90 -22.47 -2.69
CA PHE A 134 10.15 -23.72 -2.81
C PHE A 134 9.09 -23.80 -1.69
N ARG A 135 8.00 -23.03 -1.84
CA ARG A 135 6.91 -22.98 -0.87
C ARG A 135 6.18 -24.33 -0.81
N VAL A 136 6.31 -25.03 0.32
CA VAL A 136 5.32 -26.02 0.76
C VAL A 136 4.48 -25.32 1.81
N ALA A 137 3.18 -25.20 1.59
CA ALA A 137 2.25 -24.65 2.57
C ALA A 137 2.41 -25.40 3.91
N GLY A 138 2.63 -24.67 5.02
CA GLY A 138 2.78 -25.23 6.37
C GLY A 138 4.21 -25.34 6.92
N ARG A 139 5.22 -24.74 6.27
CA ARG A 139 6.61 -24.68 6.78
C ARG A 139 7.14 -23.25 7.00
N GLU A 140 6.26 -22.26 7.14
CA GLU A 140 6.70 -20.94 7.60
C GLU A 140 7.11 -21.07 9.08
N GLY A 141 8.32 -20.60 9.39
CA GLY A 141 8.84 -20.62 10.75
C GLY A 141 7.90 -19.84 11.69
N PRO A 142 7.84 -20.20 12.98
CA PRO A 142 6.93 -19.54 13.91
C PRO A 142 7.20 -18.04 13.94
N ILE A 143 6.15 -17.25 14.16
CA ILE A 143 6.29 -15.86 14.56
C ILE A 143 7.11 -15.83 15.84
N LEU A 144 8.16 -15.01 15.84
CA LEU A 144 9.13 -15.00 16.93
C LEU A 144 8.92 -13.81 17.87
N THR A 145 8.35 -12.73 17.35
CA THR A 145 8.07 -11.49 18.10
C THR A 145 6.84 -10.77 17.55
N GLU A 146 6.14 -10.02 18.39
CA GLU A 146 4.94 -9.26 18.03
C GLU A 146 5.29 -7.98 17.24
N VAL A 147 4.37 -7.54 16.37
CA VAL A 147 4.36 -6.19 15.79
C VAL A 147 3.41 -5.32 16.62
N ARG A 148 3.96 -4.31 17.29
CA ARG A 148 3.16 -3.43 18.15
C ARG A 148 2.48 -2.35 17.31
N PRO A 149 1.16 -2.17 17.43
CA PRO A 149 0.47 -1.09 16.72
C PRO A 149 0.90 0.27 17.26
N ALA A 150 1.01 1.26 16.36
CA ALA A 150 1.13 2.66 16.75
C ALA A 150 -0.20 3.16 17.32
N ALA A 151 -0.14 4.02 18.34
CA ALA A 151 -1.34 4.74 18.77
C ALA A 151 -1.82 5.66 17.62
N PRO A 152 -3.14 5.79 17.38
CA PRO A 152 -3.64 6.66 16.30
C PRO A 152 -3.16 8.12 16.38
N ALA A 153 -2.85 8.61 17.58
CA ALA A 153 -2.32 9.95 17.81
C ALA A 153 -0.84 10.11 17.40
N ASP A 154 -0.09 9.01 17.37
CA ASP A 154 1.34 8.97 17.06
C ASP A 154 1.61 8.61 15.59
N LEU A 155 0.55 8.38 14.80
CA LEU A 155 0.67 8.05 13.39
C LEU A 155 1.32 9.21 12.60
N PRO A 156 2.27 8.92 11.70
CA PRO A 156 2.83 9.94 10.82
C PRO A 156 1.74 10.56 9.93
N PRO A 157 1.93 11.78 9.40
CA PRO A 157 0.86 12.54 8.72
C PRO A 157 0.12 11.76 7.62
N LEU A 158 0.84 10.98 6.81
CA LEU A 158 0.24 10.15 5.77
C LEU A 158 -0.67 9.06 6.38
N ALA A 159 -0.15 8.31 7.35
CA ALA A 159 -0.89 7.23 8.00
C ALA A 159 -2.09 7.76 8.80
N SER A 160 -1.94 8.88 9.50
CA SER A 160 -3.03 9.56 10.21
C SER A 160 -4.16 9.97 9.26
N ARG A 161 -3.81 10.51 8.08
CA ARG A 161 -4.79 10.83 7.03
C ARG A 161 -5.53 9.58 6.55
N LEU A 162 -4.81 8.51 6.22
CA LEU A 162 -5.39 7.25 5.72
C LEU A 162 -6.27 6.58 6.79
N HIS A 163 -5.81 6.54 8.03
CA HIS A 163 -6.57 6.04 9.18
C HIS A 163 -7.87 6.82 9.34
N GLY A 164 -7.81 8.16 9.28
CA GLY A 164 -9.01 9.00 9.34
C GLY A 164 -9.98 8.77 8.18
N VAL A 165 -9.48 8.51 6.96
CA VAL A 165 -10.32 8.14 5.80
C VAL A 165 -11.00 6.79 6.05
N ALA A 166 -10.27 5.77 6.51
CA ALA A 166 -10.79 4.45 6.82
C ALA A 166 -11.90 4.50 7.89
N ILE A 167 -11.68 5.20 9.00
CA ILE A 167 -12.69 5.38 10.05
C ILE A 167 -13.96 6.04 9.51
N ARG A 168 -13.83 7.12 8.74
CA ARG A 168 -14.98 7.84 8.18
C ARG A 168 -15.77 7.04 7.14
N ALA A 169 -15.09 6.14 6.43
CA ALA A 169 -15.68 5.25 5.43
C ALA A 169 -16.34 4.00 6.05
N GLY A 170 -16.22 3.81 7.37
CA GLY A 170 -16.75 2.64 8.07
C GLY A 170 -15.88 1.39 7.94
N GLN A 171 -14.57 1.56 7.75
CA GLN A 171 -13.59 0.49 7.54
C GLN A 171 -12.63 0.35 8.76
N PRO A 172 -13.11 -0.13 9.93
CA PRO A 172 -12.29 -0.22 11.14
C PRO A 172 -11.14 -1.23 11.02
N ALA A 173 -11.33 -2.32 10.29
CA ALA A 173 -10.26 -3.31 10.06
C ALA A 173 -9.08 -2.70 9.28
N VAL A 174 -9.36 -1.83 8.30
CA VAL A 174 -8.31 -1.08 7.59
C VAL A 174 -7.61 -0.10 8.54
N ALA A 175 -8.36 0.60 9.39
CA ALA A 175 -7.78 1.51 10.37
C ALA A 175 -6.82 0.77 11.33
N GLU A 176 -7.23 -0.40 11.82
CA GLU A 176 -6.39 -1.27 12.65
C GLU A 176 -5.14 -1.79 11.90
N HIS A 177 -5.31 -2.24 10.66
CA HIS A 177 -4.19 -2.66 9.79
C HIS A 177 -3.14 -1.55 9.65
N LEU A 178 -3.58 -0.32 9.41
CA LEU A 178 -2.70 0.84 9.31
C LEU A 178 -1.92 1.11 10.61
N THR A 179 -2.50 0.87 11.79
CA THR A 179 -1.76 1.03 13.05
C THR A 179 -0.61 0.04 13.20
N HIS A 180 -0.77 -1.19 12.72
CA HIS A 180 0.30 -2.19 12.73
C HIS A 180 1.35 -1.89 11.65
N LEU A 181 0.91 -1.53 10.45
CA LEU A 181 1.80 -1.22 9.33
C LEU A 181 2.70 -0.01 9.59
N PHE A 182 2.19 0.98 10.31
CA PHE A 182 2.93 2.17 10.76
C PHE A 182 3.41 2.06 12.22
N GLY A 183 3.42 0.84 12.77
CA GLY A 183 3.85 0.51 14.12
C GLY A 183 5.34 0.19 14.23
N CYS A 184 5.68 -0.55 15.28
CA CYS A 184 7.04 -0.99 15.59
C CYS A 184 7.15 -2.51 15.65
N ALA A 185 8.25 -3.04 15.13
CA ALA A 185 8.58 -4.45 15.20
C ALA A 185 9.82 -4.68 16.07
N THR A 186 9.87 -5.81 16.76
CA THR A 186 11.03 -6.24 17.53
C THR A 186 11.80 -7.31 16.77
N CYS A 187 13.12 -7.16 16.60
CA CYS A 187 13.94 -8.21 16.01
C CYS A 187 14.05 -9.42 16.94
N PRO A 188 13.71 -10.64 16.50
CA PRO A 188 13.77 -11.82 17.36
C PRO A 188 15.20 -12.29 17.68
N ALA A 189 16.21 -11.81 16.94
CA ALA A 189 17.60 -12.20 17.13
C ALA A 189 18.40 -11.27 18.05
N CYS A 190 18.16 -9.96 17.96
CA CYS A 190 18.91 -8.96 18.74
C CYS A 190 18.04 -8.14 19.70
N ALA A 191 16.72 -8.40 19.74
CA ALA A 191 15.73 -7.67 20.54
C ALA A 191 15.64 -6.17 20.27
N SER A 192 16.30 -5.66 19.23
CA SER A 192 16.17 -4.26 18.83
C SER A 192 14.79 -3.99 18.25
N ASP A 193 14.15 -2.92 18.74
CA ASP A 193 12.96 -2.37 18.14
C ASP A 193 13.32 -1.51 16.93
N PHE A 194 12.43 -1.49 15.93
CA PHE A 194 12.53 -0.58 14.79
C PHE A 194 11.13 -0.26 14.22
N PRO A 195 10.96 0.94 13.65
CA PRO A 195 9.73 1.29 12.95
C PRO A 195 9.60 0.46 11.67
N VAL A 196 8.45 -0.21 11.51
CA VAL A 196 8.09 -0.95 10.29
C VAL A 196 8.16 -0.07 9.04
N PRO A 197 7.57 1.14 8.99
CA PRO A 197 7.50 1.91 7.75
C PRO A 197 8.87 2.28 7.18
N ASP A 198 9.84 2.58 8.04
CA ASP A 198 11.19 2.96 7.61
C ASP A 198 11.92 1.78 6.98
N GLN A 199 11.77 0.58 7.56
CA GLN A 199 12.43 -0.61 7.01
C GLN A 199 11.76 -1.14 5.75
N VAL A 200 10.43 -0.97 5.63
CA VAL A 200 9.71 -1.24 4.37
C VAL A 200 10.22 -0.30 3.27
N ALA A 201 10.36 1.00 3.56
CA ALA A 201 10.87 1.96 2.60
C ALA A 201 12.32 1.66 2.20
N ALA A 202 13.20 1.35 3.17
CA ALA A 202 14.60 1.02 2.91
C ALA A 202 14.79 -0.27 2.10
N SER A 203 13.87 -1.23 2.21
CA SER A 203 13.95 -2.52 1.48
C SER A 203 13.38 -2.48 0.06
N GLN A 204 12.76 -1.35 -0.31
CA GLN A 204 12.15 -1.11 -1.62
C GLN A 204 12.84 0.01 -2.42
N ALA A 205 13.84 0.66 -1.83
CA ALA A 205 14.73 1.62 -2.48
C ALA A 205 15.87 0.90 -3.21
#